data_AF-A0A4S0RL16-F1
#
_entry.id   AF-A0A4S0RL16-F1
#
_cell.length_a   1.000
_cell.length_b   1.000
_cell.length_c   1.000
_cell.angle_alpha   90.00
_cell.angle_beta   90.00
_cell.angle_gamma   90.00
#
_symmetry.space_group_name_H-M   'P 1'
#
loop_
_entity.id
_entity.type
_entity.pdbx_description
1 polymer ?
#
loop_
_entity_poly.entity_id
_entity_poly.type
_entity_poly.pdbx_seq_one_letter_code
_entity_poly.pdbx_strand_id
1 'polypeptide(L)' 'FSLRRNGTLIGKPRATYSDLGTDQALNRAFVTSILKALDEALPLPFSDSMGGAVAGRMLAPRFTATVEGAS' A
#
# COMPACT_ATOMS: atom_id res chain seq x y z
N PHE A 1 -4.22 -1.30 6.01
CA PHE A 1 -3.19 -1.80 6.96
C PHE A 1 -2.98 -0.76 8.06
N SER A 2 -2.37 -1.13 9.18
CA SER A 2 -1.98 -0.16 10.22
C SER A 2 -0.46 -0.16 10.37
N LEU A 3 0.07 0.92 10.95
CA LEU A 3 1.52 1.10 11.15
C LEU A 3 1.82 1.27 12.64
N ARG A 4 3.03 0.88 13.05
CA ARG A 4 3.57 1.20 14.37
C ARG A 4 4.11 2.63 14.37
N ARG A 5 4.40 3.16 15.56
CA ARG A 5 5.00 4.50 15.73
C ARG A 5 6.31 4.66 14.97
N ASN A 6 7.09 3.59 14.81
CA ASN A 6 8.35 3.57 14.07
C ASN A 6 8.19 3.31 12.55
N GLY A 7 6.98 3.42 12.00
CA GLY A 7 6.73 3.28 10.57
C GLY A 7 6.70 1.84 10.03
N THR A 8 6.88 0.81 10.86
CA THR A 8 6.74 -0.59 10.44
C THR A 8 5.28 -1.04 10.34
N LEU A 9 4.99 -2.06 9.53
CA LEU A 9 3.66 -2.64 9.40
C LEU A 9 3.16 -3.37 10.67
N ILE A 10 1.86 -3.25 10.91
CA ILE A 10 1.11 -4.11 11.83
C ILE A 10 0.33 -5.12 11.00
N GLY A 11 0.79 -6.38 11.02
CA GLY A 11 0.16 -7.48 10.29
C GLY A 11 0.33 -7.39 8.77
N LYS A 12 -0.23 -8.37 8.07
CA LYS A 12 -0.18 -8.44 6.60
C LYS A 12 -1.25 -7.52 5.99
N PRO A 13 -0.90 -6.61 5.07
CA PRO A 13 -1.87 -5.83 4.32
C PRO A 13 -2.87 -6.73 3.58
N ARG A 14 -4.15 -6.31 3.55
CA ARG A 14 -5.22 -6.99 2.81
C ARG A 14 -5.98 -5.98 1.98
N ALA A 15 -6.38 -6.38 0.77
CA ALA A 15 -7.34 -5.63 -0.02
C ALA A 15 -8.73 -5.78 0.61
N THR A 16 -9.40 -4.66 0.85
CA THR A 16 -10.80 -4.61 1.32
C THR A 16 -11.79 -4.49 0.15
N TYR A 17 -11.31 -4.05 -1.01
CA TYR A 17 -12.04 -3.93 -2.26
C TYR A 17 -11.06 -4.12 -3.43
N SER A 18 -11.52 -4.71 -4.53
CA SER A 18 -10.76 -4.82 -5.77
C SER A 18 -11.70 -4.75 -6.96
N ASP A 19 -11.38 -3.90 -7.93
CA ASP A 19 -12.00 -3.83 -9.25
C ASP A 19 -10.90 -3.97 -10.30
N LEU A 20 -10.42 -5.20 -10.44
CA LEU A 20 -9.36 -5.54 -11.37
C LEU A 20 -9.97 -5.95 -12.71
N GLY A 21 -9.33 -5.56 -13.80
CA GLY A 21 -9.80 -5.89 -15.15
C GLY A 21 -9.70 -7.39 -15.47
N THR A 22 -9.95 -7.75 -16.73
CA THR A 22 -9.95 -9.16 -17.17
C THR A 22 -8.55 -9.71 -17.48
N ASP A 23 -7.55 -8.85 -17.70
CA ASP A 23 -6.17 -9.25 -17.96
C ASP A 23 -5.46 -9.70 -16.67
N GLN A 24 -5.34 -11.01 -16.50
CA GLN A 24 -4.71 -11.60 -15.31
C GLN A 24 -3.21 -11.27 -15.19
N ALA A 25 -2.49 -11.09 -16.30
CA ALA A 25 -1.07 -10.80 -16.29
C ALA A 25 -0.84 -9.37 -15.78
N LEU A 26 -1.59 -8.40 -16.30
CA LEU A 26 -1.56 -7.01 -15.84
C LEU A 26 -2.00 -6.91 -14.37
N ASN A 27 -3.06 -7.61 -13.98
CA ASN A 27 -3.52 -7.63 -12.59
C ASN A 27 -2.45 -8.16 -11.63
N ARG A 28 -1.75 -9.25 -12.00
CA ARG A 28 -0.67 -9.81 -11.19
C ARG A 28 0.52 -8.85 -11.10
N ALA A 29 0.89 -8.22 -12.22
CA ALA A 29 1.96 -7.22 -12.24
C ALA A 29 1.63 -6.02 -11.34
N PHE A 30 0.39 -5.53 -11.40
CA PHE A 30 -0.10 -4.44 -10.55
C PHE A 30 -0.08 -4.79 -9.06
N VAL A 31 -0.61 -5.96 -8.68
CA VAL A 31 -0.58 -6.38 -7.26
C VAL A 31 0.87 -6.56 -6.79
N THR A 32 1.75 -7.10 -7.64
CA THR A 32 3.17 -7.30 -7.32
C THR A 32 3.87 -5.95 -7.12
N SER A 33 3.57 -4.94 -7.95
CA SER A 33 4.17 -3.61 -7.80
C SER A 33 3.73 -2.92 -6.50
N ILE A 34 2.48 -3.08 -6.07
CA ILE A 34 2.00 -2.58 -4.77
C ILE A 34 2.78 -3.23 -3.63
N LEU A 35 2.92 -4.56 -3.64
CA LEU A 35 3.62 -5.28 -2.56
C LEU A 35 5.11 -4.89 -2.51
N LYS A 36 5.75 -4.76 -3.67
CA LYS A 36 7.14 -4.30 -3.79
C LYS A 36 7.29 -2.87 -3.26
N ALA A 37 6.41 -1.95 -3.64
CA ALA A 37 6.43 -0.57 -3.16
C ALA A 37 6.27 -0.49 -1.64
N LEU A 38 5.42 -1.34 -1.04
CA LEU A 38 5.29 -1.40 0.42
C LEU A 38 6.58 -1.92 1.07
N ASP A 39 7.19 -2.97 0.52
CA ASP A 39 8.43 -3.54 1.06
C ASP A 39 9.59 -2.52 1.00
N GLU A 40 9.71 -1.79 -0.11
CA GLU A 40 10.75 -0.76 -0.31
C GLU A 40 10.52 0.50 0.52
N ALA A 41 9.26 0.89 0.74
CA ALA A 41 8.94 2.11 1.49
C ALA A 41 9.02 1.91 3.02
N LEU A 42 9.01 0.67 3.51
CA LEU A 42 8.95 0.38 4.93
C LEU A 42 10.35 0.12 5.52
N PRO A 43 10.62 0.58 6.76
CA PRO A 43 9.75 1.40 7.60
C PRO A 43 9.59 2.85 7.09
N LEU A 44 8.38 3.41 7.21
CA LEU A 44 8.16 4.80 6.84
C LEU A 44 8.90 5.76 7.79
N PRO A 45 9.56 6.81 7.28
CA PRO A 45 10.38 7.72 8.07
C PRO A 45 9.52 8.75 8.82
N PHE A 46 8.74 8.29 9.79
CA PHE A 46 7.89 9.16 10.60
C PHE A 46 8.70 9.97 11.61
N SER A 47 8.32 11.23 11.77
CA SER A 47 8.69 11.99 12.97
C SER A 47 7.98 11.42 14.21
N ASP A 48 8.49 11.74 15.39
CA ASP A 48 7.92 11.27 16.66
C ASP A 48 6.45 11.66 16.85
N SER A 49 6.08 12.89 16.45
CA SER A 49 4.73 13.41 16.54
C SER A 49 3.80 12.75 15.52
N MET A 50 4.27 12.56 14.29
CA MET A 50 3.51 11.87 13.25
C MET A 50 3.27 10.41 13.64
N GLY A 51 4.31 9.70 14.08
CA GLY A 51 4.20 8.32 14.55
C GLY A 51 3.19 8.18 15.69
N GLY A 52 3.18 9.13 16.64
CA GLY A 52 2.18 9.16 17.72
C GLY A 52 0.74 9.38 17.23
N ALA A 53 0.55 10.20 16.19
CA ALA A 53 -0.76 10.51 15.64
C ALA A 53 -1.37 9.40 14.77
N VAL A 54 -0.53 8.54 14.16
CA VAL A 54 -0.98 7.52 13.20
C VAL A 54 -0.86 6.08 13.70
N ALA A 55 -0.08 5.81 14.75
CA ALA A 55 0.15 4.46 15.24
C ALA A 55 -1.15 3.71 15.52
N GLY A 56 -1.26 2.48 15.02
CA GLY A 56 -2.43 1.61 15.19
C GLY A 56 -3.66 2.00 14.35
N ARG A 57 -3.72 3.21 13.78
CA ARG A 57 -4.86 3.66 12.99
C ARG A 57 -4.89 2.94 11.64
N MET A 58 -6.08 2.51 11.24
CA MET A 58 -6.28 1.84 9.96
C MET A 58 -6.13 2.82 8.80
N LEU A 59 -5.20 2.52 7.90
CA LEU A 59 -5.02 3.19 6.62
C LEU A 59 -5.59 2.33 5.50
N ALA A 60 -6.42 2.94 4.65
CA ALA A 60 -7.01 2.30 3.46
C ALA A 60 -6.67 3.12 2.20
N PRO A 61 -5.38 3.23 1.82
CA PRO A 61 -5.01 3.93 0.59
C PRO A 61 -5.58 3.21 -0.63
N ARG A 62 -6.02 3.98 -1.62
CA ARG A 62 -6.42 3.47 -2.92
C ARG A 62 -5.21 3.40 -3.83
N PHE A 63 -4.94 2.22 -4.38
CA PHE A 63 -3.94 2.04 -5.42
C PHE A 63 -4.63 2.01 -6.79
N THR A 64 -4.03 2.65 -7.78
CA THR A 64 -4.49 2.64 -9.18
C THR A 64 -3.34 2.44 -10.13
N ALA A 65 -3.60 1.75 -11.23
CA ALA A 65 -2.75 1.73 -12.40
C ALA A 65 -3.37 2.61 -13.49
N THR A 66 -2.51 3.33 -14.19
CA THR A 66 -2.83 3.96 -15.49
C THR A 66 -1.99 3.27 -16.53
N VAL A 67 -2.61 2.83 -17.64
CA VAL A 67 -1.85 2.32 -18.77
C VAL A 67 -1.16 3.51 -19.43
N GLU A 68 0.16 3.52 -19.40
CA GLU A 68 0.96 4.55 -20.07
C GLU A 68 0.73 4.44 -21.58
N GLY A 69 0.20 5.50 -22.20
CA GLY A 69 -0.11 5.55 -23.64
C GLY A 69 -1.59 5.40 -24.03
N ALA A 70 -2.51 5.26 -23.08
CA ALA A 70 -3.95 5.41 -23.34
C ALA A 70 -4.35 6.89 -23.22
N SER A 71 -4.14 7.66 -24.29
CA SER A 71 -4.68 9.00 -24.49
C SER A 71 -5.84 8.97 -25.49
#